data_AF-A0A939RBC9-F1
#
_entry.id   AF-A0A939RBC9-F1
#
_cell.length_a   1.000
_cell.length_b   1.000
_cell.length_c   1.000
_cell.angle_alpha   90.00
_cell.angle_beta   90.00
_cell.angle_gamma   90.00
#
_symmetry.space_group_name_H-M   'P 1'
#
loop_
_entity.id
_entity.type
_entity.pdbx_description
1 polymer ?
#
loop_
_entity_poly.entity_id
_entity_poly.type
_entity_poly.pdbx_seq_one_letter_code
_entity_poly.pdbx_strand_id
1 'polypeptide(L)'
;NLSTENPSIPVAGLVHVKGYCKNPSVEIPLKENGKLDVGGAIGAGMLTIIKDMGLKEPFSGQTELISGEIAEDLTYYFATSEQTPSAVALGVLMAPEGGTVLCAGGFIVQLLPFATEDVISALENKIRTMEPITDLLKKGNSPEDILHLLFDDMGLEINDRLDAEFKCDCSKEKVSKAIMSIEAKDIEEMINDGKDIEVNCHFCNTSYKFTPEELSKLLKNKNN
;
A
#
# COMPACT_ATOMS: atom_id res chain seq x y z
N ASN A 1 0.56 -3.21 -6.70
CA ASN A 1 -0.76 -2.54 -6.74
C ASN A 1 -1.30 -2.39 -5.32
N LEU A 2 -0.90 -1.33 -4.65
CA LEU A 2 -1.63 -0.84 -3.46
C LEU A 2 -2.79 -0.01 -4.02
N SER A 3 -4.02 -0.48 -3.88
CA SER A 3 -5.21 0.29 -4.28
C SER A 3 -5.99 0.67 -3.03
N THR A 4 -5.96 1.96 -2.69
CA THR A 4 -6.92 2.58 -1.78
C THR A 4 -8.16 2.91 -2.58
N GLU A 5 -8.88 1.89 -3.04
CA GLU A 5 -10.17 2.10 -3.68
C GLU A 5 -11.24 2.38 -2.61
N ASN A 6 -11.96 3.48 -2.84
CA ASN A 6 -13.15 3.99 -2.15
C ASN A 6 -12.90 5.14 -1.15
N PRO A 7 -13.02 6.41 -1.56
CA PRO A 7 -13.21 7.52 -0.64
C PRO A 7 -14.68 7.55 -0.22
N SER A 8 -15.18 6.46 0.38
CA SER A 8 -16.24 6.64 1.36
C SER A 8 -15.59 7.47 2.46
N ILE A 9 -15.94 8.77 2.49
CA ILE A 9 -15.56 9.77 3.49
C ILE A 9 -15.12 9.02 4.75
N PRO A 10 -13.82 9.06 5.13
CA PRO A 10 -13.38 8.35 6.31
C PRO A 10 -14.34 8.74 7.42
N VAL A 11 -15.00 7.74 8.02
CA VAL A 11 -15.67 7.92 9.30
C VAL A 11 -14.62 8.61 10.16
N ALA A 12 -14.89 9.85 10.59
CA ALA A 12 -13.87 10.76 11.08
C ALA A 12 -12.88 10.03 12.00
N GLY A 13 -11.63 9.89 11.56
CA GLY A 13 -10.55 9.28 12.35
C GLY A 13 -9.93 7.97 11.85
N LEU A 14 -10.49 7.25 10.87
CA LEU A 14 -9.97 5.92 10.47
C LEU A 14 -9.57 5.83 8.99
N VAL A 15 -8.34 5.37 8.73
CA VAL A 15 -7.76 5.11 7.42
C VAL A 15 -7.77 3.60 7.16
N HIS A 16 -8.33 3.19 6.03
CA HIS A 16 -8.37 1.79 5.62
C HIS A 16 -7.29 1.50 4.57
N VAL A 17 -6.48 0.46 4.78
CA VAL A 17 -5.44 0.05 3.85
C VAL A 17 -5.65 -1.41 3.43
N LYS A 18 -5.42 -1.70 2.15
CA LYS A 18 -5.37 -3.07 1.60
C LYS A 18 -4.32 -3.13 0.50
N GLY A 19 -3.65 -4.26 0.36
CA GLY A 19 -2.62 -4.47 -0.64
C GLY A 19 -2.28 -5.94 -0.79
N TYR A 20 -1.69 -6.30 -1.94
CA TYR A 20 -1.23 -7.66 -2.19
C TYR A 20 0.00 -7.64 -3.11
N CYS A 21 0.78 -8.72 -3.03
CA CYS A 21 1.86 -9.02 -3.96
C CYS A 21 1.46 -10.21 -4.84
N LYS A 22 1.98 -10.26 -6.07
CA LYS A 22 1.64 -11.32 -7.02
C LYS A 22 2.23 -12.68 -6.62
N ASN A 23 3.45 -12.68 -6.08
CA ASN A 23 4.12 -13.88 -5.57
C ASN A 23 4.41 -13.72 -4.06
N PRO A 24 3.52 -14.19 -3.17
CA PRO A 24 3.71 -14.07 -1.72
C PRO A 24 4.78 -15.01 -1.15
N SER A 25 5.20 -16.03 -1.90
CA SER A 25 6.21 -17.02 -1.50
C SER A 25 7.61 -16.69 -2.05
N VAL A 26 7.87 -15.41 -2.33
CA VAL A 26 9.19 -14.99 -2.83
C VAL A 26 10.25 -15.16 -1.73
N GLU A 27 11.32 -15.88 -2.07
CA GLU A 27 12.49 -16.07 -1.22
C GLU A 27 13.74 -15.73 -2.02
N ILE A 28 14.51 -14.79 -1.50
CA ILE A 28 15.78 -14.33 -2.10
C ILE A 28 16.82 -14.14 -1.00
N PRO A 29 18.11 -14.22 -1.33
CA PRO A 29 19.18 -13.98 -0.36
C PRO A 29 19.06 -12.60 0.29
N LEU A 30 19.51 -12.50 1.54
CA LEU A 30 19.70 -11.20 2.19
C LEU A 30 20.80 -10.40 1.48
N LYS A 31 20.73 -9.07 1.61
CA LYS A 31 21.82 -8.18 1.21
C LYS A 31 23.09 -8.47 2.03
N GLU A 32 24.22 -7.97 1.56
CA GLU A 32 25.52 -8.09 2.27
C GLU A 32 25.48 -7.53 3.70
N ASN A 33 24.61 -6.54 3.95
CA ASN A 33 24.39 -5.95 5.27
C ASN A 33 23.40 -6.74 6.15
N GLY A 34 22.97 -7.92 5.72
CA GLY A 34 22.04 -8.79 6.44
C GLY A 34 20.57 -8.37 6.40
N LYS A 35 20.21 -7.33 5.64
CA LYS A 35 18.81 -6.88 5.50
C LYS A 35 18.08 -7.62 4.36
N LEU A 36 16.75 -7.60 4.41
CA LEU A 36 15.90 -8.09 3.33
C LEU A 36 16.19 -7.33 2.03
N ASP A 37 16.25 -8.05 0.91
CA ASP A 37 16.53 -7.46 -0.39
C ASP A 37 15.25 -7.05 -1.14
N VAL A 38 14.57 -6.02 -0.65
CA VAL A 38 13.28 -5.58 -1.23
C VAL A 38 13.44 -5.21 -2.70
N GLY A 39 14.49 -4.45 -3.04
CA GLY A 39 14.82 -4.07 -4.42
C GLY A 39 15.07 -5.30 -5.31
N GLY A 40 15.76 -6.33 -4.82
CA GLY A 40 15.93 -7.59 -5.54
C GLY A 40 14.62 -8.35 -5.77
N ALA A 41 13.68 -8.31 -4.81
CA ALA A 41 12.38 -8.96 -4.93
C ALA A 41 11.44 -8.25 -5.92
N ILE A 42 11.50 -6.91 -5.95
CA ILE A 42 10.67 -6.09 -6.85
C ILE A 42 11.26 -6.04 -8.26
N GLY A 43 12.57 -5.85 -8.36
CA GLY A 43 13.28 -5.68 -9.62
C GLY A 43 13.02 -4.34 -10.30
N ALA A 44 13.46 -4.23 -11.55
CA ALA A 44 13.22 -3.03 -12.37
C ALA A 44 11.76 -2.95 -12.82
N GLY A 45 11.21 -1.74 -12.83
CA GLY A 45 9.81 -1.52 -13.21
C GLY A 45 9.40 -0.07 -13.05
N MET A 46 8.09 0.13 -12.94
CA MET A 46 7.48 1.45 -12.77
C MET A 46 6.70 1.51 -11.46
N LEU A 47 6.77 2.65 -10.79
CA LEU A 47 5.84 3.05 -9.72
C LEU A 47 4.72 3.89 -10.33
N THR A 48 3.49 3.44 -10.19
CA THR A 48 2.29 4.21 -10.58
C THR A 48 1.47 4.51 -9.35
N ILE A 49 1.13 5.79 -9.16
CA ILE A 49 0.26 6.26 -8.08
C ILE A 49 -0.97 6.91 -8.70
N ILE A 50 -2.14 6.41 -8.30
CA ILE A 50 -3.44 6.85 -8.80
C ILE A 50 -4.22 7.45 -7.62
N LYS A 51 -4.64 8.70 -7.76
CA LYS A 51 -5.44 9.43 -6.78
C LYS A 51 -6.85 9.62 -7.32
N ASP A 52 -7.81 8.93 -6.73
CA ASP A 52 -9.23 9.17 -6.98
C ASP A 52 -9.74 10.24 -5.99
N MET A 53 -10.02 11.43 -6.53
CA MET A 53 -10.52 12.58 -5.77
C MET A 53 -12.03 12.80 -5.97
N GLY A 54 -12.76 11.81 -6.49
CA GLY A 54 -14.18 11.96 -6.83
C GLY A 54 -14.43 12.87 -8.05
N LEU A 55 -13.38 13.11 -8.85
CA LEU A 55 -13.47 13.80 -10.13
C LEU A 55 -13.90 12.83 -11.23
N LYS A 56 -14.14 13.35 -12.45
CA LYS A 56 -14.56 12.51 -13.59
C LYS A 56 -13.54 11.42 -13.93
N GLU A 57 -12.26 11.75 -13.83
CA GLU A 57 -11.14 10.83 -14.06
C GLU A 57 -10.14 10.96 -12.91
N PRO A 58 -9.51 9.85 -12.47
CA PRO A 58 -8.51 9.89 -11.41
C PRO A 58 -7.22 10.55 -11.92
N PHE A 59 -6.48 11.17 -11.00
CA PHE A 59 -5.13 11.64 -11.30
C PHE A 59 -4.15 10.47 -11.26
N SER A 60 -3.26 10.36 -12.25
CA SER A 60 -2.27 9.29 -12.33
C SER A 60 -0.89 9.88 -12.56
N GLY A 61 0.03 9.61 -11.64
CA GLY A 61 1.46 9.89 -11.78
C GLY A 61 2.25 8.60 -11.91
N GLN A 62 3.34 8.62 -12.67
CA GLN A 62 4.14 7.45 -12.93
C GLN A 62 5.63 7.80 -13.02
N THR A 63 6.48 7.00 -12.39
CA THR A 63 7.94 7.10 -12.43
C THR A 63 8.58 5.73 -12.59
N GLU A 64 9.80 5.69 -13.11
CA GLU A 64 10.63 4.48 -13.04
C GLU A 64 11.01 4.19 -11.58
N LEU A 65 11.17 2.91 -11.24
CA LEU A 65 11.79 2.51 -9.97
C LEU A 65 13.29 2.81 -10.05
N ILE A 66 13.80 3.52 -9.04
CA ILE A 66 15.20 3.92 -8.95
C ILE A 66 16.01 2.83 -8.26
N SER A 67 15.49 2.29 -7.15
CA SER A 67 16.16 1.24 -6.38
C SER A 67 15.27 0.03 -6.12
N GLY A 68 13.94 0.18 -6.19
CA GLY A 68 13.01 -0.85 -5.74
C GLY A 68 12.92 -0.93 -4.21
N GLU A 69 13.57 -0.03 -3.47
CA GLU A 69 13.47 0.05 -2.00
C GLU A 69 12.28 0.88 -1.52
N ILE A 70 11.22 1.03 -2.33
CA ILE A 70 9.91 1.67 -2.06
C ILE A 70 9.98 3.10 -1.50
N ALA A 71 10.57 3.32 -0.33
CA ALA A 71 10.77 4.63 0.27
C ALA A 71 11.57 5.58 -0.65
N GLU A 72 12.65 5.08 -1.26
CA GLU A 72 13.44 5.87 -2.21
C GLU A 72 12.67 6.14 -3.50
N ASP A 73 11.94 5.14 -4.00
CA ASP A 73 11.09 5.29 -5.20
C ASP A 73 9.95 6.29 -4.95
N LEU A 74 9.34 6.29 -3.76
CA LEU A 74 8.33 7.27 -3.33
C LEU A 74 8.93 8.66 -3.18
N THR A 75 10.12 8.76 -2.60
CA THR A 75 10.87 10.04 -2.50
C THR A 75 11.09 10.64 -3.88
N TYR A 76 11.54 9.81 -4.82
CA TYR A 76 11.73 10.21 -6.22
C TYR A 76 10.40 10.61 -6.88
N TYR A 77 9.33 9.84 -6.66
CA TYR A 77 8.00 10.16 -7.17
C TYR A 77 7.50 11.52 -6.70
N PHE A 78 7.58 11.81 -5.40
CA PHE A 78 7.12 13.10 -4.87
C PHE A 78 7.95 14.26 -5.44
N ALA A 79 9.27 14.09 -5.56
CA ALA A 79 10.13 15.14 -6.11
C ALA A 79 9.87 15.41 -7.60
N THR A 80 9.64 14.37 -8.41
CA THR A 80 9.55 14.50 -9.88
C THR A 80 8.13 14.64 -10.41
N SER A 81 7.20 13.83 -9.91
CA SER A 81 5.80 13.82 -10.37
C SER A 81 4.93 14.84 -9.64
N GLU A 82 5.14 15.01 -8.33
CA GLU A 82 4.37 15.95 -7.50
C GLU A 82 5.09 17.29 -7.29
N GLN A 83 6.32 17.43 -7.82
CA GLN A 83 7.17 18.62 -7.70
C GLN A 83 7.30 19.12 -6.25
N THR A 84 7.28 18.18 -5.30
CA THR A 84 7.35 18.45 -3.87
C THR A 84 8.57 17.73 -3.31
N PRO A 85 9.67 18.45 -3.02
CA PRO A 85 10.85 17.85 -2.40
C PRO A 85 10.44 17.13 -1.11
N SER A 86 10.75 15.84 -1.04
CA SER A 86 10.26 14.98 0.03
C SER A 86 11.37 14.06 0.52
N ALA A 87 11.27 13.62 1.77
CA ALA A 87 12.07 12.56 2.35
C ALA A 87 11.12 11.51 2.93
N VAL A 88 11.24 10.28 2.45
CA VAL A 88 10.42 9.14 2.89
C VAL A 88 11.32 8.13 3.58
N ALA A 89 10.95 7.74 4.80
CA ALA A 89 11.61 6.66 5.51
C ALA A 89 10.57 5.61 5.88
N LEU A 90 10.74 4.38 5.42
CA LEU A 90 9.87 3.25 5.73
C LEU A 90 10.71 2.09 6.27
N GLY A 91 10.14 1.32 7.20
CA GLY A 91 10.81 0.18 7.79
C GLY A 91 9.82 -0.91 8.20
N VAL A 92 10.22 -2.15 7.97
CA VAL A 92 9.51 -3.35 8.45
C VAL A 92 10.54 -4.26 9.10
N LEU A 93 10.27 -4.66 10.34
CA LEU A 93 11.06 -5.65 11.06
C LEU A 93 10.27 -6.95 11.14
N MET A 94 10.86 -8.02 10.63
CA MET A 94 10.29 -9.38 10.70
C MET A 94 10.80 -10.12 11.93
N ALA A 95 9.97 -11.00 12.47
CA ALA A 95 10.41 -11.99 13.43
C ALA A 95 11.39 -12.96 12.77
N PRO A 96 12.39 -13.48 13.49
CA PRO A 96 13.36 -14.43 12.93
C PRO A 96 12.72 -15.69 12.36
N GLU A 97 11.57 -16.08 12.89
CA GLU A 97 10.83 -17.28 12.49
C GLU A 97 9.35 -16.96 12.27
N GLY A 98 8.69 -17.74 11.39
CA GLY A 98 7.24 -17.69 11.22
C GLY A 98 6.69 -16.54 10.38
N GLY A 99 7.54 -15.76 9.70
CA GLY A 99 7.09 -14.76 8.72
C GLY A 99 6.19 -13.66 9.30
N THR A 100 6.27 -13.40 10.60
CA THR A 100 5.43 -12.43 11.30
C THR A 100 6.12 -11.08 11.39
N VAL A 101 5.38 -9.99 11.20
CA VAL A 101 5.88 -8.62 11.39
C VAL A 101 5.99 -8.32 12.89
N LEU A 102 7.16 -7.90 13.37
CA LEU A 102 7.36 -7.39 14.73
C LEU A 102 6.97 -5.92 14.84
N CYS A 103 7.41 -5.10 13.89
CA CYS A 103 7.01 -3.71 13.77
C CYS A 103 7.10 -3.23 12.32
N ALA A 104 6.26 -2.26 11.97
CA ALA A 104 6.28 -1.60 10.67
C ALA A 104 5.86 -0.15 10.86
N GLY A 105 6.47 0.76 10.11
CA GLY A 105 6.15 2.17 10.17
C GLY A 105 7.11 3.01 9.36
N GLY A 106 6.99 4.32 9.52
CA GLY A 106 7.78 5.28 8.77
C GLY A 106 7.25 6.69 8.88
N PHE A 107 7.87 7.59 8.13
CA PHE A 107 7.44 8.97 7.99
C PHE A 107 7.60 9.45 6.55
N ILE A 108 6.88 10.52 6.24
CA ILE A 108 7.08 11.32 5.03
C ILE A 108 7.25 12.77 5.51
N VAL A 109 8.33 13.41 5.09
CA VAL A 109 8.56 14.84 5.30
C VAL A 109 8.54 15.51 3.94
N GLN A 110 7.80 16.60 3.80
CA GLN A 110 7.67 17.34 2.54
C GLN A 110 7.99 18.80 2.78
N LEU A 111 8.87 19.36 1.95
CA LEU A 111 9.21 20.77 2.00
C LEU A 111 8.15 21.57 1.26
N LEU A 112 7.48 22.44 1.99
CA LEU A 112 6.54 23.40 1.41
C LEU A 112 7.30 24.60 0.83
N PRO A 113 6.66 25.37 -0.08
CA PRO A 113 7.25 26.61 -0.58
C PRO A 113 7.68 27.54 0.56
N PHE A 114 8.76 28.30 0.31
CA PHE A 114 9.32 29.28 1.24
C PHE A 114 10.06 28.71 2.46
N ALA A 115 10.32 27.40 2.52
CA ALA A 115 11.28 26.85 3.48
C ALA A 115 12.67 27.47 3.26
N THR A 116 13.30 27.96 4.34
CA THR A 116 14.64 28.58 4.28
C THR A 116 15.73 27.51 4.19
N GLU A 117 16.82 27.81 3.49
CA GLU A 117 17.95 26.89 3.31
C GLU A 117 18.54 26.35 4.63
N ASP A 118 18.56 27.18 5.68
CA ASP A 118 19.04 26.79 7.01
C ASP A 118 18.17 25.66 7.63
N VAL A 119 16.84 25.77 7.47
CA VAL A 119 15.88 24.76 7.95
C VAL A 119 16.00 23.48 7.14
N ILE A 120 16.13 23.60 5.81
CA ILE A 120 16.30 22.45 4.92
C ILE A 120 17.57 21.68 5.30
N SER A 121 18.70 22.38 5.42
CA SER A 121 19.99 21.79 5.76
C SER A 121 19.98 21.13 7.14
N ALA A 122 19.34 21.76 8.13
CA ALA A 122 19.22 21.20 9.47
C ALA A 122 18.38 19.90 9.45
N LEU A 123 17.26 19.90 8.74
CA LEU A 123 16.37 18.75 8.61
C LEU A 123 17.05 17.58 7.87
N GLU A 124 17.74 17.83 6.77
CA GLU A 124 18.49 16.81 6.03
C GLU A 124 19.55 16.14 6.91
N ASN A 125 20.29 16.92 7.69
CA ASN A 125 21.29 16.40 8.61
C ASN A 125 20.65 15.51 9.70
N LYS A 126 19.50 15.90 10.25
CA LYS A 126 18.77 15.08 11.22
C LYS A 126 18.30 13.78 10.61
N ILE A 127 17.66 13.82 9.45
CA ILE A 127 17.19 12.61 8.75
C ILE A 127 18.36 11.67 8.46
N ARG A 128 19.51 12.20 8.02
CA ARG A 128 20.70 11.41 7.70
C ARG A 128 21.34 10.75 8.92
N THR A 129 21.29 11.41 10.07
CA THR A 129 21.92 10.92 11.31
C THR A 129 20.96 10.13 12.20
N MET A 130 19.68 10.07 11.82
CA MET A 130 18.67 9.35 12.58
C MET A 130 18.92 7.84 12.57
N GLU A 131 18.60 7.20 13.68
CA GLU A 131 18.55 5.74 13.74
C GLU A 131 17.51 5.18 12.76
N PRO A 132 17.70 3.96 12.23
CA PRO A 132 16.72 3.31 11.38
C PRO A 132 15.33 3.27 12.04
N ILE A 133 14.28 3.48 11.23
CA ILE A 133 12.88 3.49 11.70
C ILE A 133 12.53 2.25 12.51
N THR A 134 12.96 1.07 12.06
CA THR A 134 12.69 -0.20 12.76
C THR A 134 13.29 -0.23 14.17
N ASP A 135 14.44 0.40 14.38
CA ASP A 135 15.09 0.47 15.69
C ASP A 135 14.36 1.43 16.63
N LEU A 136 13.91 2.58 16.11
CA LEU A 136 13.06 3.51 16.87
C LEU A 136 11.74 2.86 17.28
N LEU A 137 11.06 2.19 16.35
CA LEU A 137 9.81 1.46 16.64
C LEU A 137 10.03 0.33 17.65
N LYS A 138 11.14 -0.41 17.54
CA LYS A 138 11.50 -1.48 18.48
C LYS A 138 11.76 -0.96 19.90
N LYS A 139 12.26 0.26 20.04
CA LYS A 139 12.41 0.95 21.34
C LYS A 139 11.08 1.46 21.91
N GLY A 140 9.97 1.32 21.18
CA GLY A 140 8.64 1.74 21.61
C GLY A 140 8.33 3.21 21.34
N ASN A 141 9.08 3.88 20.46
CA ASN A 141 8.78 5.26 20.07
C ASN A 141 7.45 5.30 19.31
N SER A 142 6.57 6.20 19.73
CA SER A 142 5.36 6.57 18.98
C SER A 142 5.70 7.38 17.72
N PRO A 143 4.77 7.52 16.76
CA PRO A 143 4.94 8.43 15.63
C PRO A 143 5.33 9.85 16.08
N GLU A 144 4.72 10.35 17.15
CA GLU A 144 5.02 11.65 17.73
C GLU A 144 6.45 11.73 18.27
N ASP A 145 6.93 10.72 18.99
CA ASP A 145 8.32 10.69 19.48
C ASP A 145 9.30 10.78 18.31
N ILE A 146 9.04 10.06 17.21
CA ILE A 146 9.86 10.12 16.00
C ILE A 146 9.81 11.52 15.37
N LEU A 147 8.65 12.17 15.32
CA LEU A 147 8.53 13.54 14.83
C LEU A 147 9.26 14.55 15.73
N HIS A 148 9.22 14.37 17.05
CA HIS A 148 9.99 15.21 17.97
C HIS A 148 11.49 15.07 17.70
N LEU A 149 12.02 13.87 17.48
CA LEU A 149 13.44 13.69 17.12
C LEU A 149 13.84 14.51 15.88
N LEU A 150 12.92 14.66 14.92
CA LEU A 150 13.15 15.43 13.69
C LEU A 150 12.94 16.94 13.87
N PHE A 151 11.94 17.37 14.64
CA PHE A 151 11.40 18.73 14.59
C PHE A 151 11.33 19.49 15.92
N ASP A 152 11.84 18.95 17.04
CA ASP A 152 11.62 19.55 18.37
C ASP A 152 12.06 21.02 18.49
N ASP A 153 13.20 21.36 17.89
CA ASP A 153 13.77 22.72 17.84
C ASP A 153 13.23 23.57 16.68
N MET A 154 12.29 23.04 15.89
CA MET A 154 11.69 23.68 14.71
C MET A 154 10.21 24.06 14.91
N GLY A 155 9.67 23.86 16.11
CA GLY A 155 8.29 24.23 16.45
C GLY A 155 7.25 23.24 15.91
N LEU A 156 7.43 21.95 16.22
CA LEU A 156 6.49 20.89 15.84
C LEU A 156 5.06 21.18 16.33
N GLU A 157 4.10 21.14 15.40
CA GLU A 157 2.66 21.20 15.68
C GLU A 157 1.99 19.92 15.17
N ILE A 158 1.27 19.22 16.04
CA ILE A 158 0.52 18.01 15.70
C ILE A 158 -0.94 18.40 15.47
N ASN A 159 -1.36 18.38 14.20
CA ASN A 159 -2.69 18.82 13.80
C ASN A 159 -3.76 17.74 14.01
N ASP A 160 -3.49 16.53 13.53
CA ASP A 160 -4.46 15.45 13.48
C ASP A 160 -3.82 14.11 13.82
N ARG A 161 -4.66 13.18 14.30
CA ARG A 161 -4.32 11.77 14.52
C ARG A 161 -5.37 10.91 13.84
N LEU A 162 -4.90 9.97 13.03
CA LEU A 162 -5.75 9.02 12.32
C LEU A 162 -5.26 7.61 12.61
N ASP A 163 -6.17 6.74 13.02
CA ASP A 163 -5.87 5.32 13.15
C ASP A 163 -5.86 4.67 11.76
N ALA A 164 -5.00 3.68 11.56
CA ALA A 164 -4.94 2.92 10.32
C ALA A 164 -5.26 1.44 10.58
N GLU A 165 -6.15 0.86 9.79
CA GLU A 165 -6.48 -0.57 9.85
C GLU A 165 -6.40 -1.25 8.49
N PHE A 166 -6.10 -2.54 8.51
CA PHE A 166 -6.35 -3.39 7.36
C PHE A 166 -7.86 -3.61 7.21
N LYS A 167 -8.42 -3.25 6.05
CA LYS A 167 -9.83 -3.51 5.76
C LYS A 167 -10.05 -3.80 4.29
N CYS A 168 -10.68 -4.93 4.02
CA CYS A 168 -11.15 -5.29 2.70
C CYS A 168 -12.66 -5.08 2.60
N ASP A 169 -13.08 -4.50 1.49
CA ASP A 169 -14.47 -4.19 1.17
C ASP A 169 -15.08 -5.21 0.20
N CYS A 170 -14.43 -6.36 -0.01
CA CYS A 170 -14.95 -7.42 -0.87
C CYS A 170 -16.23 -8.02 -0.29
N SER A 171 -17.12 -8.46 -1.17
CA SER A 171 -18.34 -9.16 -0.80
C SER A 171 -18.73 -10.14 -1.89
N LYS A 172 -19.55 -11.13 -1.56
CA LYS A 172 -20.07 -12.09 -2.56
C LYS A 172 -20.83 -11.37 -3.68
N GLU A 173 -21.49 -10.26 -3.39
CA GLU A 173 -22.16 -9.42 -4.39
C GLU A 173 -21.16 -8.77 -5.36
N LYS A 174 -20.08 -8.16 -4.86
CA LYS A 174 -19.03 -7.57 -5.72
C LYS A 174 -18.36 -8.63 -6.59
N VAL A 175 -18.07 -9.79 -6.01
CA VAL A 175 -17.49 -10.93 -6.74
C VAL A 175 -18.47 -11.45 -7.81
N SER A 176 -19.77 -11.50 -7.50
CA SER A 176 -20.81 -11.87 -8.48
C SER A 176 -20.82 -10.92 -9.69
N LYS A 177 -20.65 -9.61 -9.46
CA LYS A 177 -20.54 -8.62 -10.54
C LYS A 177 -19.30 -8.85 -11.41
N ALA A 178 -18.18 -9.23 -10.80
CA ALA A 178 -16.98 -9.61 -11.56
C ALA A 178 -17.23 -10.87 -12.42
N ILE A 179 -17.87 -11.91 -11.87
CA ILE A 179 -18.26 -13.11 -12.63
C ILE A 179 -19.17 -12.74 -13.82
N MET A 180 -20.13 -11.85 -13.63
CA MET A 180 -21.02 -11.39 -14.72
C MET A 180 -20.28 -10.65 -15.85
N SER A 181 -19.04 -10.20 -15.64
CA SER A 181 -18.22 -9.59 -16.69
C SER A 181 -17.59 -10.61 -17.65
N ILE A 182 -17.47 -11.87 -17.23
CA ILE A 182 -16.96 -13.00 -18.03
C ILE A 182 -17.93 -13.31 -19.18
N GLU A 183 -17.44 -13.81 -20.31
CA GLU A 183 -18.27 -14.20 -21.45
C GLU A 183 -19.32 -15.26 -21.05
N ALA A 184 -20.53 -15.14 -21.61
CA ALA A 184 -21.65 -16.03 -21.26
C ALA A 184 -21.31 -17.52 -21.50
N LYS A 185 -20.55 -17.80 -22.56
CA LYS A 185 -20.10 -19.14 -22.92
C LYS A 185 -19.22 -19.77 -21.84
N ASP A 186 -18.26 -19.02 -21.29
CA ASP A 186 -17.37 -19.55 -20.24
C ASP A 186 -18.16 -19.86 -18.96
N ILE A 187 -19.17 -19.04 -18.63
CA ILE A 187 -20.07 -19.30 -17.49
C ILE A 187 -20.90 -20.57 -17.73
N GLU A 188 -21.39 -20.79 -18.96
CA GLU A 188 -22.08 -22.03 -19.34
C GLU A 188 -21.18 -23.26 -19.23
N GLU A 189 -19.92 -23.17 -19.66
CA GLU A 189 -18.92 -24.23 -19.49
C GLU A 189 -18.71 -24.55 -17.99
N MET A 190 -18.56 -23.55 -17.13
CA MET A 190 -18.45 -23.73 -15.67
C MET A 190 -19.69 -24.40 -15.05
N ILE A 191 -20.89 -24.09 -15.56
CA ILE A 191 -22.14 -24.73 -15.10
C ILE A 191 -22.18 -26.20 -15.54
N ASN A 192 -21.80 -26.49 -16.79
CA ASN A 192 -21.83 -27.84 -17.36
C ASN A 192 -20.81 -28.78 -16.71
N ASP A 193 -19.69 -28.25 -16.22
CA ASP A 193 -18.72 -29.00 -15.42
C ASP A 193 -19.32 -29.53 -14.10
N GLY A 194 -20.44 -28.95 -13.65
CA GLY A 194 -21.21 -29.43 -12.49
C GLY A 194 -20.48 -29.32 -11.15
N LYS A 195 -19.42 -28.52 -11.10
CA LYS A 195 -18.58 -28.32 -9.91
C LYS A 195 -18.77 -26.91 -9.37
N ASP A 196 -18.61 -26.78 -8.05
CA ASP A 196 -18.50 -25.47 -7.42
C ASP A 196 -17.22 -24.78 -7.91
N ILE A 197 -17.33 -23.49 -8.22
CA ILE A 197 -16.16 -22.65 -8.47
C ILE A 197 -15.82 -21.86 -7.21
N GLU A 198 -14.52 -21.62 -7.01
CA GLU A 198 -14.01 -20.82 -5.90
C GLU A 198 -13.28 -19.59 -6.45
N VAL A 199 -13.70 -18.42 -5.99
CA VAL A 199 -13.08 -17.14 -6.36
C VAL A 199 -12.46 -16.53 -5.11
N ASN A 200 -11.15 -16.30 -5.16
CA ASN A 200 -10.41 -15.76 -4.03
C ASN A 200 -10.20 -14.25 -4.21
N CYS A 201 -10.54 -13.48 -3.17
CA CYS A 201 -10.21 -12.06 -3.16
C CYS A 201 -8.69 -11.89 -3.00
N HIS A 202 -8.02 -11.25 -3.96
CA HIS A 202 -6.57 -11.05 -3.90
C HIS A 202 -6.09 -10.18 -2.72
N PHE A 203 -6.96 -9.36 -2.13
CA PHE A 203 -6.57 -8.45 -1.05
C PHE A 203 -6.64 -9.09 0.34
N CYS A 204 -7.67 -9.88 0.61
CA CYS A 204 -7.89 -10.49 1.93
C CYS A 204 -7.88 -12.01 1.95
N ASN A 205 -7.67 -12.65 0.79
CA ASN A 205 -7.72 -14.10 0.60
C ASN A 205 -9.03 -14.77 1.04
N THR A 206 -10.12 -14.02 1.18
CA THR A 206 -11.44 -14.63 1.41
C THR A 206 -11.88 -15.40 0.17
N SER A 207 -12.22 -16.68 0.38
CA SER A 207 -12.76 -17.58 -0.64
C SER A 207 -14.27 -17.46 -0.77
N TYR A 208 -14.74 -17.17 -1.98
CA TYR A 208 -16.16 -17.13 -2.33
C TYR A 208 -16.51 -18.32 -3.20
N LYS A 209 -17.35 -19.21 -2.68
CA LYS A 209 -17.85 -20.37 -3.42
C LYS A 209 -19.13 -20.03 -4.18
N PHE A 210 -19.21 -20.51 -5.43
CA PHE A 210 -20.38 -20.40 -6.29
C PHE A 210 -20.76 -21.77 -6.83
N THR A 211 -22.00 -22.17 -6.56
CA THR A 211 -22.58 -23.41 -7.07
C THR A 211 -23.05 -23.24 -8.52
N PRO A 212 -23.22 -24.33 -9.30
CA PRO A 212 -23.79 -24.26 -10.65
C PRO A 212 -25.17 -23.57 -10.69
N GLU A 213 -25.96 -23.70 -9.63
CA GLU A 213 -27.27 -23.05 -9.48
C GLU A 213 -27.15 -21.53 -9.32
N GLU A 214 -26.16 -21.07 -8.54
CA GLU A 214 -25.86 -19.64 -8.39
C GLU A 214 -25.33 -19.05 -9.70
N LEU A 215 -24.44 -19.76 -10.41
CA LEU A 215 -23.96 -19.35 -11.73
C LEU A 215 -25.10 -19.26 -12.75
N SER A 216 -26.02 -20.23 -12.74
CA SER A 216 -27.21 -20.20 -13.60
C SER A 216 -28.10 -18.99 -13.33
N LYS A 217 -28.23 -18.55 -12.06
CA LYS A 217 -28.96 -17.32 -11.70
C LYS A 217 -28.23 -16.08 -12.22
N LEU A 218 -26.91 -16.02 -12.10
CA LEU A 218 -26.10 -14.91 -12.61
C LEU A 218 -26.20 -14.79 -14.14
N LEU A 219 -26.13 -15.91 -14.87
CA LEU A 219 -26.25 -15.93 -16.32
C LEU A 219 -27.63 -15.44 -16.80
N LYS A 220 -28.71 -15.84 -16.12
CA LYS A 220 -30.06 -15.32 -16.40
C LYS A 220 -30.16 -13.82 -16.19
N ASN A 221 -29.58 -13.30 -15.12
CA ASN A 221 -29.59 -11.86 -14.84
C ASN A 221 -28.75 -11.05 -15.83
N LYS A 222 -27.72 -11.65 -16.44
CA LYS A 222 -26.89 -11.02 -17.49
C LYS A 222 -27.64 -10.85 -18.82
N ASN A 223 -28.56 -11.78 -19.12
CA ASN A 223 -29.30 -11.80 -20.39
C ASN A 223 -30.60 -10.98 -20.35
N ASN A 224 -30.95 -10.39 -19.21
CA ASN A 224 -32.08 -9.46 -19.03
C ASN A 224 -31.59 -8.02 -19.01
#